data_AF-A0A831TPJ7-F1
#
_entry.id   AF-A0A831TPJ7-F1
#
_cell.length_a   1.000
_cell.length_b   1.000
_cell.length_c   1.000
_cell.angle_alpha   90.00
_cell.angle_beta   90.00
_cell.angle_gamma   90.00
#
_symmetry.space_group_name_H-M   'P 1'
#
loop_
_entity.id
_entity.type
_entity.pdbx_description
1 polymer ?
#
loop_
_entity_poly.entity_id
_entity_poly.type
_entity_poly.pdbx_seq_one_letter_code
_entity_poly.pdbx_strand_id
1 'polypeptide(L)'
;MMNFLYHYFDESTGPFQNLSDLEPEDAERILNEIRIQEKGFASKRSVDYLIIRRSLEEKARELFILKGGMPIRNYPHYMTIGECPWLLEWFDKGKELYIPIKEFDPYSISFTYGDLFPTMRYKDGKKYRGQIYTINEINEVIKEFGLPQEWNTLGNNGPERYIEVQVWDDKPLTRWLLNERRRQLKNTYE
;
A
#
# COMPACT_ATOMS: atom_id res chain seq x y z
N MET A 1 -3.35 -19.88 -5.61
CA MET A 1 -4.31 -19.39 -4.60
C MET A 1 -4.42 -17.87 -4.54
N MET A 2 -3.51 -17.09 -5.15
CA MET A 2 -3.71 -15.64 -5.31
C MET A 2 -4.43 -15.34 -6.61
N ASN A 3 -5.68 -14.85 -6.53
CA ASN A 3 -6.45 -14.53 -7.74
C ASN A 3 -6.53 -13.01 -7.97
N PHE A 4 -6.61 -12.23 -6.89
CA PHE A 4 -6.87 -10.79 -6.95
C PHE A 4 -6.04 -10.02 -5.93
N LEU A 5 -5.67 -8.80 -6.31
CA LEU A 5 -5.11 -7.78 -5.44
C LEU A 5 -6.18 -6.74 -5.12
N TYR A 6 -6.25 -6.28 -3.88
CA TYR A 6 -7.28 -5.35 -3.39
C TYR A 6 -6.67 -4.00 -3.03
N HIS A 7 -7.31 -2.92 -3.44
CA HIS A 7 -6.93 -1.55 -3.06
C HIS A 7 -8.06 -0.89 -2.29
N TYR A 8 -7.73 -0.22 -1.19
CA TYR A 8 -8.67 0.47 -0.31
C TYR A 8 -8.40 1.97 -0.34
N PHE A 9 -9.47 2.75 -0.41
CA PHE A 9 -9.39 4.21 -0.55
C PHE A 9 -10.63 4.89 0.01
N ASP A 10 -10.53 6.19 0.25
CA ASP A 10 -11.70 7.01 0.57
C ASP A 10 -12.41 7.45 -0.71
N GLU A 11 -13.73 7.27 -0.78
CA GLU A 11 -14.56 7.68 -1.94
C GLU A 11 -14.36 9.15 -2.32
N SER A 12 -14.10 10.03 -1.34
CA SER A 12 -13.90 11.45 -1.60
C SER A 12 -12.60 11.73 -2.35
N THR A 13 -11.52 11.00 -2.05
CA THR A 13 -10.21 11.19 -2.70
C THR A 13 -10.03 10.32 -3.94
N GLY A 14 -10.79 9.24 -4.07
CA GLY A 14 -10.63 8.27 -5.15
C GLY A 14 -9.41 7.37 -4.97
N PRO A 15 -9.26 6.34 -5.81
CA PRO A 15 -8.20 5.34 -5.67
C PRO A 15 -6.83 5.88 -6.11
N PHE A 16 -5.78 5.18 -5.66
CA PHE A 16 -4.39 5.33 -6.11
C PHE A 16 -3.83 6.76 -5.97
N GLN A 17 -4.24 7.47 -4.91
CA GLN A 17 -3.62 8.72 -4.49
C GLN A 17 -2.52 8.43 -3.47
N ASN A 18 -1.27 8.79 -3.78
CA ASN A 18 -0.14 8.61 -2.86
C ASN A 18 0.48 9.96 -2.52
N LEU A 19 0.55 10.29 -1.23
CA LEU A 19 1.22 11.51 -0.74
C LEU A 19 2.70 11.57 -1.13
N SER A 20 3.35 10.43 -1.30
CA SER A 20 4.75 10.37 -1.71
C SER A 20 4.98 10.87 -3.14
N ASP A 21 3.96 10.82 -4.01
CA ASP A 21 4.03 11.34 -5.39
C ASP A 21 3.97 12.88 -5.46
N LEU A 22 3.64 13.55 -4.36
CA LEU A 22 3.55 15.00 -4.30
C LEU A 22 4.87 15.61 -3.84
N GLU A 23 5.07 16.89 -4.16
CA GLU A 23 6.17 17.68 -3.58
C GLU A 23 6.06 17.71 -2.04
N PRO A 24 7.19 17.76 -1.31
CA PRO A 24 7.19 17.70 0.16
C PRO A 24 6.24 18.68 0.84
N GLU A 25 6.19 19.93 0.37
CA GLU A 25 5.36 20.98 0.94
C GLU A 25 3.87 20.71 0.74
N ASP A 26 3.47 20.24 -0.44
CA ASP A 26 2.08 19.90 -0.75
C ASP A 26 1.62 18.66 0.00
N ALA A 27 2.48 17.64 0.10
CA ALA A 27 2.19 16.44 0.87
C ALA A 27 1.96 16.75 2.35
N GLU A 28 2.81 17.60 2.94
CA GLU A 28 2.70 18.00 4.34
C GLU A 28 1.49 18.90 4.58
N ARG A 29 1.16 19.79 3.64
CA ARG A 29 -0.07 20.59 3.70
C ARG A 29 -1.31 19.71 3.72
N ILE A 30 -1.43 18.77 2.79
CA ILE A 30 -2.57 17.84 2.73
C ILE A 30 -2.66 16.97 3.98
N LEU A 31 -1.52 16.45 4.48
CA LEU A 31 -1.52 15.65 5.69
C LEU A 31 -1.92 16.46 6.93
N ASN A 32 -1.53 17.74 7.01
CA ASN A 32 -1.98 18.63 8.07
C ASN A 32 -3.48 18.93 8.00
N GLU A 33 -4.05 19.11 6.81
CA GLU A 33 -5.50 19.24 6.64
C GLU A 33 -6.23 17.99 7.13
N ILE A 34 -5.71 16.79 6.81
CA ILE A 34 -6.26 15.50 7.30
C ILE A 34 -6.20 15.40 8.83
N ARG A 35 -5.09 15.83 9.45
CA ARG A 35 -4.93 15.87 10.92
C ARG A 35 -5.95 16.81 11.55
N ILE A 36 -6.09 18.04 11.04
CA ILE A 36 -7.03 19.06 11.56
C ILE A 36 -8.49 18.61 11.43
N GLN A 37 -8.83 17.94 10.33
CA GLN A 37 -10.18 17.46 10.06
C GLN A 37 -10.50 16.12 10.72
N GLU A 38 -9.57 15.53 11.47
CA GLU A 38 -9.67 14.20 12.09
C GLU A 38 -10.13 13.10 11.09
N LYS A 39 -9.72 13.25 9.83
CA LYS A 39 -10.17 12.37 8.73
C LYS A 39 -9.51 10.99 8.79
N GLY A 40 -10.28 10.01 9.25
CA GLY A 40 -9.90 8.60 9.22
C GLY A 40 -8.62 8.29 10.01
N PHE A 41 -8.03 7.12 9.74
CA PHE A 41 -6.82 6.67 10.44
C PHE A 41 -5.60 7.55 10.14
N ALA A 42 -5.56 8.18 8.97
CA ALA A 42 -4.45 9.05 8.55
C ALA A 42 -4.29 10.30 9.42
N SER A 43 -5.36 10.77 10.09
CA SER A 43 -5.29 11.89 11.03
C SER A 43 -4.36 11.65 12.23
N LYS A 44 -4.06 10.39 12.55
CA LYS A 44 -3.20 9.99 13.69
C LYS A 44 -1.71 9.89 13.34
N ARG A 45 -1.32 10.22 12.10
CA ARG A 45 0.07 10.11 11.62
C ARG A 45 0.95 11.21 12.22
N SER A 46 2.12 10.84 12.73
CA SER A 46 3.11 11.75 13.32
C SER A 46 3.68 12.76 12.31
N VAL A 47 4.32 13.83 12.79
CA VAL A 47 4.91 14.89 11.95
C VAL A 47 6.02 14.35 11.03
N ASP A 48 6.82 13.42 11.52
CA ASP A 48 7.91 12.78 10.77
C ASP A 48 7.43 11.67 9.80
N TYR A 49 6.12 11.44 9.72
CA TYR A 49 5.55 10.33 8.96
C TYR A 49 5.97 10.30 7.49
N LEU A 50 5.90 11.44 6.78
CA LEU A 50 6.21 11.48 5.34
C LEU A 50 7.68 11.23 5.06
N ILE A 51 8.58 11.72 5.93
CA ILE A 51 10.02 11.47 5.84
C ILE A 51 10.29 9.98 6.01
N ILE A 52 9.70 9.35 7.03
CA ILE A 52 9.85 7.92 7.27
C ILE A 52 9.26 7.12 6.11
N ARG A 53 8.07 7.50 5.62
CA ARG A 53 7.39 6.83 4.50
C ARG A 53 8.29 6.75 3.28
N ARG A 54 8.81 7.89 2.82
CA ARG A 54 9.67 7.96 1.63
C ARG A 54 10.95 7.14 1.81
N SER A 55 11.57 7.20 3.00
CA SER A 55 12.76 6.38 3.30
C SER A 55 12.47 4.87 3.27
N LEU A 56 11.32 4.44 3.79
CA LEU A 56 10.91 3.03 3.73
C LEU A 56 10.57 2.59 2.31
N GLU A 57 9.90 3.44 1.53
CA GLU A 57 9.57 3.19 0.13
C GLU A 57 10.83 3.07 -0.74
N GLU A 58 11.80 3.96 -0.55
CA GLU A 58 13.11 3.90 -1.22
C GLU A 58 13.83 2.60 -0.89
N LYS A 59 13.92 2.25 0.40
CA LYS A 59 14.51 0.99 0.83
C LYS A 59 13.79 -0.23 0.25
N ALA A 60 12.46 -0.22 0.21
CA ALA A 60 11.67 -1.29 -0.38
C ALA A 60 11.99 -1.44 -1.87
N ARG A 61 12.09 -0.31 -2.58
CA ARG A 61 12.44 -0.26 -4.00
C ARG A 61 13.84 -0.83 -4.26
N GLU A 62 14.83 -0.43 -3.47
CA GLU A 62 16.21 -0.95 -3.56
C GLU A 62 16.27 -2.46 -3.34
N LEU A 63 15.65 -2.95 -2.26
CA LEU A 63 15.60 -4.38 -1.96
C LEU A 63 14.89 -5.17 -3.06
N PHE A 64 13.86 -4.59 -3.68
CA PHE A 64 13.17 -5.21 -4.79
C PHE A 64 14.06 -5.31 -6.04
N ILE A 65 14.78 -4.25 -6.40
CA ILE A 65 15.74 -4.26 -7.52
C ILE A 65 16.83 -5.31 -7.30
N LEU A 66 17.36 -5.42 -6.08
CA LEU A 66 18.38 -6.42 -5.73
C LEU A 66 17.89 -7.85 -5.96
N LYS A 67 16.58 -8.08 -5.90
CA LYS A 67 15.92 -9.36 -6.19
C LYS A 67 15.51 -9.52 -7.66
N GLY A 68 15.95 -8.62 -8.54
CA GLY A 68 15.64 -8.63 -9.97
C GLY A 68 14.34 -7.93 -10.35
N GLY A 69 13.70 -7.22 -9.40
CA GLY A 69 12.54 -6.38 -9.68
C GLY A 69 12.87 -5.23 -10.63
N MET A 70 11.89 -4.82 -11.43
CA MET A 70 11.96 -3.73 -12.40
C MET A 70 10.90 -2.66 -12.09
N PRO A 71 10.98 -1.98 -10.93
CA PRO A 71 10.06 -0.91 -10.60
C PRO A 71 10.17 0.25 -11.59
N ILE A 72 9.04 0.67 -12.16
CA ILE A 72 8.96 1.79 -13.12
C ILE A 72 8.73 3.10 -12.35
N ARG A 73 7.86 3.07 -11.34
CA ARG A 73 7.55 4.20 -10.47
C ARG A 73 8.63 4.43 -9.41
N ASN A 74 8.68 5.66 -8.89
CA ASN A 74 9.52 6.03 -7.76
C ASN A 74 8.88 5.59 -6.43
N TYR A 75 7.56 5.72 -6.31
CA TYR A 75 6.78 5.33 -5.13
C TYR A 75 5.65 4.36 -5.54
N PRO A 76 5.38 3.34 -4.72
CA PRO A 76 4.42 2.31 -5.10
C PRO A 76 2.99 2.77 -4.84
N HIS A 77 2.05 2.16 -5.55
CA HIS A 77 0.68 2.05 -5.07
C HIS A 77 0.56 0.85 -4.14
N TYR A 78 -0.33 0.95 -3.15
CA TYR A 78 -0.48 -0.09 -2.14
C TYR A 78 -1.74 -0.89 -2.38
N MET A 79 -1.59 -2.21 -2.38
CA MET A 79 -2.68 -3.18 -2.45
C MET A 79 -2.47 -4.29 -1.41
N THR A 80 -3.41 -5.20 -1.27
CA THR A 80 -3.27 -6.41 -0.44
C THR A 80 -3.48 -7.67 -1.26
N ILE A 81 -2.82 -8.76 -0.88
CA ILE A 81 -3.20 -10.11 -1.36
C ILE A 81 -4.51 -10.49 -0.68
N GLY A 82 -5.58 -10.69 -1.46
CA GLY A 82 -6.88 -11.00 -0.90
C GLY A 82 -7.53 -9.82 -0.15
N GLU A 83 -8.78 -10.04 0.27
CA GLU A 83 -9.56 -9.02 0.97
C GLU A 83 -9.09 -8.83 2.42
N CYS A 84 -9.26 -7.62 2.95
CA CYS A 84 -8.99 -7.23 4.33
C CYS A 84 -9.98 -6.12 4.72
N PRO A 85 -11.23 -6.48 5.10
CA PRO A 85 -12.29 -5.50 5.37
C PRO A 85 -11.92 -4.47 6.45
N TRP A 86 -11.01 -4.81 7.36
CA TRP A 86 -10.50 -3.89 8.38
C TRP A 86 -9.86 -2.61 7.78
N LEU A 87 -9.29 -2.68 6.57
CA LEU A 87 -8.72 -1.51 5.91
C LEU A 87 -9.78 -0.50 5.44
N LEU A 88 -11.04 -0.91 5.28
CA LEU A 88 -12.13 0.02 4.97
C LEU A 88 -12.39 0.99 6.14
N GLU A 89 -12.19 0.53 7.38
CA GLU A 89 -12.37 1.33 8.60
C GLU A 89 -11.33 2.45 8.74
N TRP A 90 -10.30 2.49 7.88
CA TRP A 90 -9.30 3.55 7.88
C TRP A 90 -9.82 4.85 7.25
N PHE A 91 -10.95 4.78 6.55
CA PHE A 91 -11.53 5.86 5.75
C PHE A 91 -12.93 6.19 6.26
N ASP A 92 -13.37 7.44 6.10
CA ASP A 92 -14.72 7.85 6.48
C ASP A 92 -15.75 7.25 5.51
N LYS A 93 -15.43 7.29 4.21
CA LYS A 93 -16.20 6.63 3.15
C LYS A 93 -15.36 5.58 2.42
N GLY A 94 -14.99 4.53 3.15
CA GLY A 94 -14.17 3.44 2.64
C GLY A 94 -14.78 2.75 1.41
N LYS A 95 -13.97 2.61 0.36
CA LYS A 95 -14.25 1.82 -0.83
C LYS A 95 -13.09 0.89 -1.11
N GLU A 96 -13.40 -0.17 -1.83
CA GLU A 96 -12.42 -1.11 -2.35
C GLU A 96 -12.60 -1.33 -3.84
N LEU A 97 -11.51 -1.73 -4.49
CA LEU A 97 -11.51 -2.31 -5.82
C LEU A 97 -10.55 -3.50 -5.84
N TYR A 98 -10.75 -4.39 -6.80
CA TYR A 98 -9.89 -5.55 -6.98
C TYR A 98 -9.48 -5.72 -8.44
N ILE A 99 -8.26 -6.22 -8.63
CA ILE A 99 -7.67 -6.43 -9.96
C ILE A 99 -7.08 -7.84 -9.99
N PRO A 100 -7.34 -8.64 -11.04
CA PRO A 100 -6.72 -9.95 -11.16
C PRO A 100 -5.20 -9.83 -11.12
N ILE A 101 -4.51 -10.65 -10.32
CA ILE A 101 -3.05 -10.57 -10.17
C ILE A 101 -2.30 -10.79 -11.51
N LYS A 102 -2.92 -11.51 -12.44
CA LYS A 102 -2.39 -11.75 -13.79
C LYS A 102 -2.28 -10.50 -14.67
N GLU A 103 -2.94 -9.40 -14.31
CA GLU A 103 -2.85 -8.14 -15.03
C GLU A 103 -1.54 -7.38 -14.70
N PHE A 104 -0.83 -7.80 -13.64
CA PHE A 104 0.41 -7.19 -13.19
C PHE A 104 1.62 -7.95 -13.73
N ASP A 105 2.66 -7.21 -14.10
CA ASP A 105 3.97 -7.81 -14.37
C ASP A 105 4.59 -8.27 -13.04
N PRO A 106 5.00 -9.55 -12.89
CA PRO A 106 5.64 -10.03 -11.66
C PRO A 106 6.94 -9.28 -11.31
N TYR A 107 7.60 -8.63 -12.28
CA TYR A 107 8.77 -7.79 -12.05
C TYR A 107 8.40 -6.36 -11.62
N SER A 108 7.13 -5.96 -11.70
CA SER A 108 6.67 -4.63 -11.28
C SER A 108 5.87 -4.65 -9.98
N ILE A 109 5.79 -5.78 -9.28
CA ILE A 109 5.13 -5.89 -7.97
C ILE A 109 6.04 -6.56 -6.95
N SER A 110 6.04 -6.04 -5.73
CA SER A 110 6.75 -6.63 -4.59
C SER A 110 5.82 -6.77 -3.40
N PHE A 111 6.26 -7.53 -2.40
CA PHE A 111 5.43 -7.87 -1.26
C PHE A 111 6.16 -7.71 0.07
N THR A 112 5.41 -7.34 1.10
CA THR A 112 5.82 -7.46 2.50
C THR A 112 4.81 -8.31 3.26
N TYR A 113 5.29 -9.17 4.15
CA TYR A 113 4.42 -9.94 5.03
C TYR A 113 3.95 -9.07 6.21
N GLY A 114 2.93 -8.25 5.94
CA GLY A 114 2.49 -7.14 6.79
C GLY A 114 2.57 -5.80 6.07
N ASP A 115 2.02 -4.75 6.70
CA ASP A 115 2.24 -3.35 6.29
C ASP A 115 3.75 -3.04 6.26
N LEU A 116 4.19 -2.24 5.28
CA LEU A 116 5.60 -1.89 5.10
C LEU A 116 6.22 -1.27 6.37
N PHE A 117 5.48 -0.42 7.10
CA PHE A 117 5.98 0.25 8.30
C PHE A 117 6.41 -0.73 9.40
N PRO A 118 5.51 -1.56 9.97
CA PRO A 118 5.90 -2.53 10.97
C PRO A 118 6.85 -3.58 10.41
N THR A 119 6.70 -4.00 9.15
CA THR A 119 7.62 -4.97 8.54
C THR A 119 9.06 -4.49 8.58
N MET A 120 9.31 -3.20 8.30
CA MET A 120 10.66 -2.65 8.24
C MET A 120 11.19 -2.10 9.57
N ARG A 121 10.33 -1.89 10.57
CA ARG A 121 10.70 -1.17 11.81
C ARG A 121 10.45 -1.95 13.10
N TYR A 122 9.54 -2.92 13.10
CA TYR A 122 9.20 -3.68 14.31
C TYR A 122 10.23 -4.78 14.56
N LYS A 123 10.81 -4.81 15.77
CA LYS A 123 11.94 -5.67 16.14
C LYS A 123 11.51 -6.81 17.05
N ASP A 124 10.75 -7.75 16.51
CA ASP A 124 10.24 -8.93 17.24
C ASP A 124 10.93 -10.24 16.84
N GLY A 125 11.96 -10.17 16.00
CA GLY A 125 12.75 -11.34 15.58
C GLY A 125 12.04 -12.29 14.63
N LYS A 126 10.82 -11.98 14.17
CA LYS A 126 10.12 -12.83 13.18
C LYS A 126 10.88 -12.84 11.86
N LYS A 127 11.01 -14.02 11.23
CA LYS A 127 11.85 -14.24 10.03
C LYS A 127 11.48 -13.34 8.84
N TYR A 128 10.22 -12.93 8.78
CA TYR A 128 9.69 -12.10 7.68
C TYR A 128 9.89 -10.59 7.87
N ARG A 129 10.53 -10.16 8.97
CA ARG A 129 10.86 -8.74 9.20
C ARG A 129 11.99 -8.27 8.30
N GLY A 130 11.88 -7.02 7.86
CA GLY A 130 12.91 -6.35 7.07
C GLY A 130 13.10 -6.93 5.66
N GLN A 131 12.15 -7.74 5.19
CA GLN A 131 12.22 -8.42 3.89
C GLN A 131 11.27 -7.78 2.88
N ILE A 132 11.70 -7.77 1.62
CA ILE A 132 10.86 -7.61 0.44
C ILE A 132 10.84 -8.94 -0.31
N TYR A 133 9.68 -9.32 -0.81
CA TYR A 133 9.49 -10.57 -1.54
C TYR A 133 9.07 -10.32 -2.98
N THR A 134 9.57 -11.16 -3.88
CA THR A 134 8.99 -11.34 -5.23
C THR A 134 7.73 -12.20 -5.15
N ILE A 135 6.97 -12.30 -6.24
CA ILE A 135 5.77 -13.16 -6.29
C ILE A 135 6.06 -14.63 -5.99
N ASN A 136 7.23 -15.14 -6.37
CA ASN A 136 7.60 -16.52 -6.09
C ASN A 136 7.95 -16.70 -4.61
N GLU A 137 8.71 -15.76 -4.03
CA GLU A 137 9.11 -15.85 -2.63
C GLU A 137 7.92 -15.67 -1.68
N ILE A 138 6.99 -14.74 -1.94
CA ILE A 138 5.83 -14.53 -1.06
C ILE A 138 4.93 -15.76 -1.01
N ASN A 139 4.83 -16.53 -2.10
CA ASN A 139 4.11 -17.80 -2.10
C ASN A 139 4.71 -18.81 -1.10
N GLU A 140 6.05 -18.88 -1.01
CA GLU A 140 6.70 -19.75 -0.04
C GLU A 140 6.51 -19.26 1.40
N VAL A 141 6.55 -17.94 1.61
CA VAL A 141 6.26 -17.33 2.92
C VAL A 141 4.82 -17.63 3.36
N ILE A 142 3.84 -17.53 2.46
CA ILE A 142 2.45 -17.88 2.74
C ILE A 142 2.30 -19.37 3.06
N LYS A 143 3.04 -20.26 2.39
CA LYS A 143 3.02 -21.69 2.73
C LYS A 143 3.59 -21.96 4.13
N GLU A 144 4.62 -21.21 4.55
CA GLU A 144 5.24 -21.38 5.88
C GLU A 144 4.38 -20.79 7.00
N PHE A 145 3.81 -19.59 6.82
CA PHE A 145 3.18 -18.82 7.90
C PHE A 145 1.66 -18.63 7.77
N GLY A 146 1.07 -18.99 6.64
CA GLY A 146 -0.35 -18.73 6.33
C GLY A 146 -0.62 -17.28 5.89
N LEU A 147 -1.89 -16.93 5.74
CA LEU A 147 -2.32 -15.56 5.48
C LEU A 147 -2.66 -14.84 6.79
N PRO A 148 -2.07 -13.66 7.09
CA PRO A 148 -2.42 -12.87 8.27
C PRO A 148 -3.91 -12.57 8.39
N GLN A 149 -4.61 -12.45 7.26
CA GLN A 149 -6.06 -12.28 7.18
C GLN A 149 -6.85 -13.48 7.75
N GLU A 150 -6.23 -14.64 7.91
CA GLU A 150 -6.85 -15.84 8.47
C GLU A 150 -6.43 -16.07 9.92
N TRP A 151 -5.12 -16.08 10.19
CA TRP A 151 -4.61 -16.41 11.53
C TRP A 151 -4.50 -15.20 12.49
N ASN A 152 -4.58 -13.97 11.98
CA ASN A 152 -4.48 -12.74 12.79
C ASN A 152 -5.52 -11.67 12.43
N THR A 153 -6.74 -12.09 12.10
CA THR A 153 -7.88 -11.18 11.79
C THR A 153 -8.04 -10.04 12.78
N LEU A 154 -7.87 -10.33 14.08
CA LEU A 154 -7.99 -9.37 15.18
C LEU A 154 -6.69 -8.64 15.54
N GLY A 155 -5.56 -8.92 14.88
CA GLY A 155 -4.28 -8.24 15.15
C GLY A 155 -3.68 -8.51 16.53
N ASN A 156 -4.18 -9.51 17.26
CA ASN A 156 -3.76 -9.80 18.63
C ASN A 156 -2.36 -10.44 18.69
N ASN A 157 -1.88 -10.99 17.57
CA ASN A 157 -0.61 -11.75 17.49
C ASN A 157 0.51 -10.95 16.80
N GLY A 158 0.36 -9.63 16.72
CA GLY A 158 1.30 -8.71 16.09
C GLY A 158 0.64 -7.80 15.06
N PRO A 159 1.41 -6.89 14.45
CA PRO A 159 0.87 -5.86 13.56
C PRO A 159 0.45 -6.38 12.17
N GLU A 160 0.80 -7.61 11.79
CA GLU A 160 0.43 -8.20 10.50
C GLU A 160 -1.05 -8.55 10.49
N ARG A 161 -1.85 -7.83 9.71
CA ARG A 161 -3.25 -8.19 9.44
C ARG A 161 -3.52 -8.53 7.98
N TYR A 162 -2.56 -8.25 7.10
CA TYR A 162 -2.61 -8.56 5.68
C TYR A 162 -1.19 -8.70 5.11
N ILE A 163 -1.08 -9.26 3.91
CA ILE A 163 0.13 -9.15 3.09
C ILE A 163 -0.03 -7.97 2.16
N GLU A 164 0.88 -7.01 2.26
CA GLU A 164 0.89 -5.81 1.44
C GLU A 164 1.59 -6.07 0.12
N VAL A 165 1.06 -5.48 -0.94
CA VAL A 165 1.66 -5.45 -2.27
C VAL A 165 2.03 -4.02 -2.60
N GLN A 166 3.29 -3.82 -2.96
CA GLN A 166 3.77 -2.57 -3.55
C GLN A 166 3.75 -2.72 -5.08
N VAL A 167 2.90 -1.92 -5.73
CA VAL A 167 2.74 -1.89 -7.18
C VAL A 167 3.55 -0.75 -7.78
N TRP A 168 4.53 -1.10 -8.60
CA TRP A 168 5.53 -0.18 -9.14
C TRP A 168 5.29 0.18 -10.62
N ASP A 169 4.11 -0.13 -11.17
CA ASP A 169 3.70 0.22 -12.53
C ASP A 169 2.23 0.67 -12.55
N ASP A 170 1.97 1.79 -13.24
CA ASP A 170 0.63 2.36 -13.43
C ASP A 170 -0.17 1.67 -14.55
N LYS A 171 0.50 0.93 -15.45
CA LYS A 171 -0.13 0.25 -16.58
C LYS A 171 -1.36 -0.59 -16.17
N PRO A 172 -1.30 -1.49 -15.16
CA PRO A 172 -2.48 -2.24 -14.72
C PRO A 172 -3.56 -1.36 -14.09
N LEU A 173 -3.23 -0.12 -13.69
CA LEU A 173 -4.11 0.80 -12.95
C LEU A 173 -4.71 1.91 -13.84
N THR A 174 -4.32 1.96 -15.12
CA THR A 174 -4.61 3.08 -16.03
C THR A 174 -6.10 3.44 -16.10
N ARG A 175 -6.99 2.45 -16.08
CA ARG A 175 -8.45 2.68 -16.10
C ARG A 175 -8.91 3.58 -14.95
N TRP A 176 -8.38 3.38 -13.75
CA TRP A 176 -8.77 4.13 -12.56
C TRP A 176 -8.07 5.49 -12.51
N LEU A 177 -6.77 5.53 -12.83
CA LEU A 177 -6.00 6.79 -12.86
C LEU A 177 -6.57 7.81 -13.86
N LEU A 178 -7.02 7.36 -15.04
CA LEU A 178 -7.65 8.25 -16.03
C LEU A 178 -9.01 8.79 -15.57
N ASN A 179 -9.81 7.97 -14.88
CA ASN A 179 -11.10 8.40 -14.34
C ASN A 179 -10.91 9.45 -13.24
N GLU A 180 -9.91 9.28 -12.38
CA GLU A 180 -9.59 10.26 -11.34
C GLU A 180 -9.11 11.59 -11.90
N ARG A 181 -8.22 11.58 -12.91
CA ARG A 181 -7.81 12.83 -13.59
C ARG A 181 -9.01 13.57 -14.19
N ARG A 182 -9.96 12.85 -14.79
CA ARG A 182 -11.20 13.45 -15.31
C ARG A 182 -12.08 14.03 -14.21
N ARG A 183 -12.17 13.37 -13.05
CA ARG A 183 -12.94 13.84 -11.89
C ARG A 183 -12.35 15.13 -11.32
N GLN A 184 -11.02 15.18 -11.14
CA GLN A 184 -10.31 16.36 -10.64
C GLN A 184 -10.47 17.58 -11.58
N LEU A 185 -10.35 17.37 -12.90
CA LEU A 185 -10.55 18.44 -13.88
C LEU A 185 -11.96 19.02 -13.81
N LYS A 186 -13.00 18.20 -13.68
CA LYS A 186 -14.39 18.71 -13.55
C LYS A 186 -14.58 19.59 -12.33
N ASN A 187 -14.03 19.19 -11.18
CA ASN A 187 -14.13 19.95 -9.93
C ASN A 187 -13.34 21.27 -9.94
N THR A 188 -12.43 21.50 -10.90
CA THR A 188 -11.67 22.76 -11.01
C THR A 188 -12.42 23.83 -11.82
N TYR A 189 -13.46 23.45 -12.56
CA TYR A 189 -14.26 24.35 -13.42
C TYR A 189 -15.70 24.55 -12.93
N GLU A 190 -16.02 24.10 -11.70
CA GLU A 190 -17.27 24.36 -10.97
C GLU A 190 -16.99 25.21 -9.73
#